data_AF-A0A532CV86-F1
#
_entry.id   AF-A0A532CV86-F1
#
_cell.length_a   1.000
_cell.length_b   1.000
_cell.length_c   1.000
_cell.angle_alpha   90.00
_cell.angle_beta   90.00
_cell.angle_gamma   90.00
#
_symmetry.space_group_name_H-M   'P 1'
#
loop_
_entity.id
_entity.type
_entity.pdbx_description
1 polymer ?
#
loop_
_entity_poly.entity_id
_entity_poly.type
_entity_poly.pdbx_seq_one_letter_code
_entity_poly.pdbx_strand_id
1 'polypeptide(L)'
;MAEDREAMSPTKIGFSILWAACWTGIPIKAVFAVLAMTMGLVHFEGRFGLAFLIVFASPMTVFAVPIIIAMFEAQLGEGIGLPIILGMSIPVDIWALGLVGRTFFLERLRKEPPHDGLGFAIWWRAALIGTFFFPLLWCIVSRVTEIAITASHSMAEMESMRHLFDTGLPIAERIGLELTIWGSISSAVLIVLAVIGISILGQSIRRMAEIARPVSESYQGIITRWDLMRVPTDQGLMLMSLAGVGVVFSLMFWSILPVTTPHPHECCKKPDVRVEPVFKPVESLSSSAQRIATLAAQIGAMEQQKVATIDQKEKGKGKAEGEKAKDSSAKTKP
;
A
#
# COMPACT_ATOMS: atom_id res chain seq x y z
N MET A 1 10.67 -36.95 29.82
CA MET A 1 9.56 -36.38 29.01
C MET A 1 8.78 -35.25 29.69
N ALA A 2 8.48 -35.32 31.00
CA ALA A 2 7.91 -34.17 31.73
C ALA A 2 9.01 -33.17 32.14
N GLU A 3 10.09 -33.66 32.75
CA GLU A 3 11.19 -32.85 33.27
C GLU A 3 11.89 -31.97 32.21
N ASP A 4 12.03 -32.48 30.97
CA ASP A 4 12.63 -31.73 29.84
C ASP A 4 11.87 -30.45 29.45
N ARG A 5 10.61 -30.29 29.91
CA ARG A 5 9.73 -29.19 29.52
C ARG A 5 9.75 -28.02 30.50
N GLU A 6 10.02 -28.28 31.78
CA GLU A 6 10.17 -27.23 32.80
C GLU A 6 11.51 -26.47 32.66
N ALA A 7 12.51 -27.11 32.05
CA ALA A 7 13.84 -26.54 31.79
C ALA A 7 13.96 -25.75 30.47
N MET A 8 12.84 -25.33 29.84
CA MET A 8 12.91 -24.62 28.55
C MET A 8 13.60 -23.25 28.69
N SER A 9 14.68 -23.03 27.92
CA SER A 9 15.49 -21.82 28.05
C SER A 9 14.74 -20.54 27.66
N PRO A 10 14.99 -19.39 28.33
CA PRO A 10 14.31 -18.13 28.03
C PRO A 10 14.39 -17.75 26.55
N THR A 11 15.57 -17.84 25.94
CA THR A 11 15.78 -17.59 24.51
C THR A 11 14.86 -18.42 23.61
N LYS A 12 14.65 -19.71 23.94
CA LYS A 12 13.80 -20.60 23.13
C LYS A 12 12.32 -20.23 23.28
N ILE A 13 11.87 -19.82 24.47
CA ILE A 13 10.52 -19.28 24.72
C ILE A 13 10.31 -18.01 23.90
N GLY A 14 11.18 -17.01 24.09
CA GLY A 14 11.12 -15.72 23.41
C GLY A 14 11.14 -15.87 21.88
N PHE A 15 12.05 -16.68 21.35
CA PHE A 15 12.14 -16.93 19.92
C PHE A 15 10.87 -17.60 19.37
N SER A 16 10.40 -18.67 20.01
CA SER A 16 9.25 -19.43 19.50
C SER A 16 7.98 -18.61 19.42
N ILE A 17 7.73 -17.72 20.39
CA ILE A 17 6.54 -16.85 20.40
C ILE A 17 6.73 -15.68 19.44
N LEU A 18 7.87 -14.96 19.50
CA LEU A 18 8.09 -13.78 18.67
C LEU A 18 8.14 -14.14 17.19
N TRP A 19 8.90 -15.18 16.82
CA TRP A 19 9.03 -15.63 15.43
C TRP A 19 7.67 -16.02 14.82
N ALA A 20 6.91 -16.87 15.50
CA ALA A 20 5.61 -17.29 15.01
C ALA A 20 4.61 -16.13 14.95
N ALA A 21 4.64 -15.19 15.91
CA ALA A 21 3.77 -14.01 15.91
C ALA A 21 4.10 -13.05 14.76
N CYS A 22 5.40 -12.78 14.51
CA CYS A 22 5.84 -11.97 13.38
C CYS A 22 5.33 -12.55 12.05
N TRP A 23 5.51 -13.85 11.81
CA TRP A 23 5.00 -14.51 10.60
C TRP A 23 3.48 -14.55 10.52
N THR A 24 2.77 -14.67 11.64
CA THR A 24 1.30 -14.64 11.69
C THR A 24 0.75 -13.26 11.33
N GLY A 25 1.43 -12.17 11.76
CA GLY A 25 1.01 -10.81 11.46
C GLY A 25 1.44 -10.28 10.09
N ILE A 26 2.56 -10.77 9.53
CA ILE A 26 3.18 -10.26 8.29
C ILE A 26 2.21 -10.12 7.12
N PRO A 27 1.36 -11.12 6.75
CA PRO A 27 0.48 -11.00 5.59
C PRO A 27 -0.48 -9.82 5.68
N ILE A 28 -1.00 -9.55 6.89
CA ILE A 28 -1.94 -8.44 7.14
C ILE A 28 -1.19 -7.10 7.10
N LYS A 29 0.00 -7.01 7.72
CA LYS A 29 0.82 -5.78 7.70
C LYS A 29 1.33 -5.45 6.30
N ALA A 30 1.66 -6.45 5.49
CA ALA A 30 2.12 -6.27 4.12
C ALA A 30 1.05 -5.59 3.26
N VAL A 31 -0.24 -5.88 3.48
CA VAL A 31 -1.35 -5.17 2.82
C VAL A 31 -1.33 -3.68 3.19
N PHE A 32 -1.21 -3.32 4.48
CA PHE A 32 -1.11 -1.91 4.89
C PHE A 32 0.14 -1.21 4.36
N ALA A 33 1.28 -1.90 4.31
CA ALA A 33 2.52 -1.36 3.74
C ALA A 33 2.38 -1.10 2.23
N VAL A 34 1.83 -2.06 1.47
CA VAL A 34 1.56 -1.89 0.03
C VAL A 34 0.60 -0.74 -0.21
N LEU A 35 -0.50 -0.65 0.55
CA LEU A 35 -1.45 0.45 0.44
C LEU A 35 -0.79 1.82 0.69
N ALA A 36 -0.03 1.96 1.77
CA ALA A 36 0.68 3.20 2.07
C ALA A 36 1.71 3.59 0.99
N MET A 37 2.38 2.61 0.37
CA MET A 37 3.25 2.84 -0.79
C MET A 37 2.45 3.26 -2.03
N THR A 38 1.33 2.61 -2.35
CA THR A 38 0.48 2.98 -3.50
C THR A 38 -0.15 4.36 -3.36
N MET A 39 -0.41 4.82 -2.14
CA MET A 39 -0.90 6.17 -1.85
C MET A 39 0.21 7.23 -1.80
N GLY A 40 1.49 6.87 -2.04
CA GLY A 40 2.62 7.78 -1.96
C GLY A 40 2.93 8.30 -0.54
N LEU A 41 2.37 7.67 0.51
CA LEU A 41 2.52 8.11 1.91
C LEU A 41 3.87 7.72 2.51
N VAL A 42 4.59 6.77 1.89
CA VAL A 42 5.94 6.35 2.29
C VAL A 42 6.84 6.21 1.09
N HIS A 43 8.00 6.86 1.15
CA HIS A 43 9.11 6.62 0.24
C HIS A 43 10.23 5.90 0.98
N PHE A 44 10.43 4.62 0.65
CA PHE A 44 11.59 3.84 1.09
C PHE A 44 12.68 3.93 0.02
N GLU A 45 13.62 4.88 0.17
CA GLU A 45 14.73 5.11 -0.76
C GLU A 45 15.69 3.90 -0.84
N GLY A 46 15.36 2.90 -1.66
CA GLY A 46 16.13 1.65 -1.81
C GLY A 46 16.14 0.73 -0.58
N ARG A 47 15.69 1.20 0.60
CA ARG A 47 15.76 0.50 1.89
C ARG A 47 14.63 -0.51 2.13
N PHE A 48 14.08 -1.12 1.08
CA PHE A 48 12.96 -2.07 1.17
C PHE A 48 13.20 -3.24 2.13
N GLY A 49 14.42 -3.78 2.18
CA GLY A 49 14.77 -4.85 3.12
C GLY A 49 14.69 -4.41 4.59
N LEU A 50 15.12 -3.19 4.90
CA LEU A 50 15.03 -2.61 6.24
C LEU A 50 13.58 -2.21 6.59
N ALA A 51 12.82 -1.69 5.62
CA ALA A 51 11.39 -1.46 5.77
C ALA A 51 10.62 -2.75 6.12
N PHE A 52 10.90 -3.83 5.41
CA PHE A 52 10.35 -5.15 5.70
C PHE A 52 10.74 -5.62 7.11
N LEU A 53 12.00 -5.48 7.52
CA LEU A 53 12.45 -5.86 8.87
C LEU A 53 11.78 -5.03 9.98
N ILE A 54 11.57 -3.73 9.76
CA ILE A 54 10.85 -2.86 10.70
C ILE A 54 9.39 -3.32 10.87
N VAL A 55 8.70 -3.64 9.77
CA VAL A 55 7.31 -4.12 9.79
C VAL A 55 7.21 -5.55 10.35
N PHE A 56 8.18 -6.41 10.04
CA PHE A 56 8.28 -7.76 10.59
C PHE A 56 8.42 -7.71 12.12
N ALA A 57 9.36 -6.90 12.61
CA ALA A 57 9.65 -6.72 14.03
C ALA A 57 8.77 -5.67 14.73
N SER A 58 7.63 -5.25 14.14
CA SER A 58 6.76 -4.20 14.69
C SER A 58 6.36 -4.35 16.18
N PRO A 59 6.17 -5.56 16.76
CA PRO A 59 5.93 -5.67 18.21
C PRO A 59 7.02 -5.05 19.08
N MET A 60 8.24 -4.92 18.56
CA MET A 60 9.40 -4.33 19.24
C MET A 60 9.77 -2.95 18.67
N THR A 61 9.51 -2.69 17.38
CA THR A 61 10.01 -1.49 16.68
C THR A 61 9.06 -0.29 16.71
N VAL A 62 7.77 -0.47 17.02
CA VAL A 62 6.73 0.60 17.01
C VAL A 62 7.15 1.87 17.76
N PHE A 63 7.72 1.75 18.96
CA PHE A 63 8.23 2.91 19.72
C PHE A 63 9.73 3.16 19.54
N ALA A 64 10.50 2.12 19.21
CA ALA A 64 11.93 2.26 19.02
C ALA A 64 12.30 3.02 17.74
N VAL A 65 11.56 2.86 16.65
CA VAL A 65 11.83 3.55 15.37
C VAL A 65 11.71 5.08 15.51
N PRO A 66 10.64 5.65 16.09
CA PRO A 66 10.59 7.08 16.41
C PRO A 66 11.78 7.56 17.25
N ILE A 67 12.23 6.77 18.23
CA ILE A 67 13.40 7.12 19.07
C ILE A 67 14.70 7.06 18.26
N ILE A 68 14.88 6.06 17.40
CA ILE A 68 16.07 5.96 16.53
C ILE A 68 16.14 7.14 15.56
N ILE A 69 15.01 7.52 14.95
CA ILE A 69 14.90 8.69 14.08
C ILE A 69 15.26 9.97 14.86
N ALA A 70 14.73 10.14 16.07
CA ALA A 70 14.96 11.34 16.88
C ALA A 70 16.37 11.42 17.52
N MET A 71 17.00 10.29 17.85
CA MET A 71 18.31 10.25 18.51
C MET A 71 19.50 10.18 17.56
N PHE A 72 19.32 9.59 16.36
CA PHE A 72 20.40 9.34 15.40
C PHE A 72 20.15 9.96 14.02
N GLU A 73 19.14 10.84 13.91
CA GLU A 73 18.72 11.51 12.66
C GLU A 73 18.49 10.54 11.49
N ALA A 74 18.09 9.30 11.82
CA ALA A 74 18.06 8.19 10.86
C ALA A 74 16.91 8.34 9.85
N GLN A 75 17.24 8.59 8.58
CA GLN A 75 16.28 8.60 7.48
C GLN A 75 15.81 7.17 7.12
N LEU A 76 14.84 6.64 7.88
CA LEU A 76 14.28 5.30 7.68
C LEU A 76 13.11 5.26 6.67
N GLY A 77 12.56 6.43 6.33
CA GLY A 77 11.56 6.63 5.27
C GLY A 77 11.00 8.05 5.35
N GLU A 78 10.66 8.63 4.20
CA GLU A 78 10.10 9.99 4.12
C GLU A 78 8.57 9.95 4.05
N GLY A 79 7.91 10.88 4.76
CA GLY A 79 6.45 11.01 4.83
C GLY A 79 5.80 10.45 6.10
N ILE A 80 4.49 10.74 6.27
CA ILE A 80 3.70 10.35 7.45
C ILE A 80 3.32 8.86 7.49
N GLY A 81 3.51 8.13 6.39
CA GLY A 81 3.02 6.76 6.27
C GLY A 81 3.76 5.72 7.11
N LEU A 82 5.03 5.93 7.49
CA LEU A 82 5.76 5.00 8.38
C LEU A 82 5.11 4.95 9.78
N PRO A 83 4.83 6.10 10.45
CA PRO A 83 3.96 6.14 11.63
C PRO A 83 2.59 5.47 11.43
N ILE A 84 1.94 5.65 10.27
CA ILE A 84 0.63 5.03 9.98
C ILE A 84 0.75 3.50 9.90
N ILE A 85 1.74 2.96 9.17
CA ILE A 85 1.98 1.51 9.07
C ILE A 85 2.26 0.91 10.45
N LEU A 86 3.10 1.57 11.26
CA LEU A 86 3.40 1.12 12.62
C LEU A 86 2.15 1.16 13.51
N GLY A 87 1.36 2.23 13.47
CA GLY A 87 0.09 2.34 14.20
C GLY A 87 -0.93 1.27 13.80
N MET A 88 -1.09 1.01 12.50
CA MET A 88 -1.96 -0.05 11.97
C MET A 88 -1.44 -1.46 12.28
N SER A 89 -0.14 -1.61 12.55
CA SER A 89 0.46 -2.88 12.96
C SER A 89 0.17 -3.25 14.42
N ILE A 90 -0.08 -2.27 15.31
CA ILE A 90 -0.37 -2.50 16.74
C ILE A 90 -1.50 -3.52 16.98
N PRO A 91 -2.73 -3.35 16.43
CA PRO A 91 -3.81 -4.33 16.65
C PRO A 91 -3.47 -5.71 16.06
N VAL A 92 -2.76 -5.76 14.93
CA VAL A 92 -2.31 -7.01 14.31
C VAL A 92 -1.29 -7.73 15.20
N ASP A 93 -0.37 -7.00 15.83
CA ASP A 93 0.64 -7.54 16.73
C ASP A 93 0.03 -8.07 18.04
N ILE A 94 -0.90 -7.32 18.63
CA ILE A 94 -1.65 -7.74 19.83
C ILE A 94 -2.42 -9.03 19.55
N TRP A 95 -3.07 -9.12 18.39
CA TRP A 95 -3.78 -10.34 17.95
C TRP A 95 -2.82 -11.51 17.72
N ALA A 96 -1.75 -11.31 16.95
CA ALA A 96 -0.80 -12.38 16.62
C ALA A 96 -0.08 -12.92 17.86
N LEU A 97 0.40 -12.04 18.75
CA LEU A 97 0.98 -12.43 20.05
C LEU A 97 -0.06 -13.07 20.98
N GLY A 98 -1.33 -12.69 20.89
CA GLY A 98 -2.42 -13.33 21.63
C GLY A 98 -2.66 -14.77 21.18
N LEU A 99 -2.76 -15.01 19.87
CA LEU A 99 -2.99 -16.32 19.28
C LEU A 99 -1.81 -17.28 19.53
N VAL A 100 -0.59 -16.80 19.27
CA VAL A 100 0.65 -17.57 19.47
C VAL A 100 0.97 -17.73 20.95
N GLY A 101 0.69 -16.73 21.79
CA GLY A 101 0.84 -16.84 23.23
C GLY A 101 -0.08 -17.90 23.83
N ARG A 102 -1.38 -17.90 23.46
CA ARG A 102 -2.35 -18.88 23.98
C ARG A 102 -2.02 -20.32 23.56
N THR A 103 -1.66 -20.55 22.29
CA THR A 103 -1.19 -21.88 21.82
C THR A 103 0.04 -22.35 22.59
N PHE A 104 1.04 -21.48 22.72
CA PHE A 104 2.29 -21.83 23.39
C PHE A 104 2.08 -22.17 24.88
N PHE A 105 1.28 -21.39 25.60
CA PHE A 105 0.96 -21.65 27.01
C PHE A 105 0.23 -22.97 27.21
N LEU A 106 -0.76 -23.27 26.37
CA LEU A 106 -1.58 -24.49 26.49
C LEU A 106 -0.85 -25.76 26.01
N GLU A 107 -0.22 -25.73 24.83
CA GLU A 107 0.41 -26.92 24.24
C GLU A 107 1.81 -27.22 24.79
N ARG A 108 2.65 -26.17 24.92
CA ARG A 108 4.07 -26.33 25.26
C ARG A 108 4.32 -26.24 26.75
N LEU A 109 3.73 -25.24 27.41
CA LEU A 109 3.90 -25.04 28.86
C LEU A 109 2.87 -25.81 29.70
N ARG A 110 1.73 -26.21 29.12
CA ARG A 110 0.57 -26.79 29.84
C ARG A 110 0.10 -25.94 31.02
N LYS A 111 0.07 -24.63 30.83
CA LYS A 111 -0.43 -23.66 31.81
C LYS A 111 -1.57 -22.85 31.24
N GLU A 112 -2.54 -22.51 32.08
CA GLU A 112 -3.63 -21.63 31.69
C GLU A 112 -3.06 -20.23 31.39
N PRO A 113 -3.52 -19.54 30.34
CA PRO A 113 -3.09 -18.17 30.07
C PRO A 113 -3.48 -17.27 31.27
N PRO A 114 -2.54 -16.59 31.95
CA PRO A 114 -2.81 -15.92 33.23
C PRO A 114 -3.78 -14.73 33.14
N HIS A 115 -4.05 -14.23 31.93
CA HIS A 115 -4.95 -13.10 31.67
C HIS A 115 -5.69 -13.31 30.33
N ASP A 116 -6.96 -12.93 30.24
CA ASP A 116 -7.71 -12.93 28.98
C ASP A 116 -7.03 -12.02 27.92
N GLY A 117 -6.45 -10.91 28.37
CA GLY A 117 -5.66 -9.97 27.56
C GLY A 117 -4.20 -10.39 27.29
N LEU A 118 -3.88 -11.69 27.25
CA LEU A 118 -2.50 -12.20 27.11
C LEU A 118 -1.71 -11.53 25.96
N GLY A 119 -2.34 -11.33 24.80
CA GLY A 119 -1.71 -10.71 23.63
C GLY A 119 -1.24 -9.28 23.89
N PHE A 120 -2.07 -8.47 24.55
CA PHE A 120 -1.71 -7.11 24.96
C PHE A 120 -0.61 -7.12 26.04
N ALA A 121 -0.68 -8.04 27.00
CA ALA A 121 0.32 -8.15 28.06
C ALA A 121 1.72 -8.53 27.51
N ILE A 122 1.78 -9.43 26.52
CA ILE A 122 3.03 -9.77 25.84
C ILE A 122 3.47 -8.62 24.93
N TRP A 123 2.55 -8.03 24.14
CA TRP A 123 2.85 -6.91 23.25
C TRP A 123 3.41 -5.70 23.99
N TRP A 124 2.80 -5.26 25.09
CA TRP A 124 3.27 -4.11 25.86
C TRP A 124 4.69 -4.32 26.41
N ARG A 125 5.01 -5.55 26.85
CA ARG A 125 6.35 -5.91 27.32
C ARG A 125 7.36 -5.99 26.18
N ALA A 126 6.96 -6.56 25.04
CA ALA A 126 7.75 -6.58 23.81
C ALA A 126 8.07 -5.15 23.33
N ALA A 127 7.06 -4.30 23.27
CA ALA A 127 7.18 -2.90 22.90
C ALA A 127 8.10 -2.15 23.85
N LEU A 128 7.90 -2.24 25.18
CA LEU A 128 8.77 -1.60 26.17
C LEU A 128 10.22 -2.08 26.11
N ILE A 129 10.46 -3.40 26.00
CA ILE A 129 11.82 -3.93 25.82
C ILE A 129 12.41 -3.38 24.53
N GLY A 130 11.62 -3.35 23.45
CA GLY A 130 11.99 -2.80 22.15
C GLY A 130 12.41 -1.34 22.22
N THR A 131 11.60 -0.48 22.85
CA THR A 131 11.82 0.96 23.06
C THR A 131 13.22 1.28 23.57
N PHE A 132 13.76 0.49 24.50
CA PHE A 132 15.11 0.70 25.04
C PHE A 132 16.19 -0.13 24.32
N PHE A 133 15.86 -1.36 23.93
CA PHE A 133 16.85 -2.29 23.38
C PHE A 133 17.23 -2.01 21.93
N PHE A 134 16.27 -1.60 21.08
CA PHE A 134 16.56 -1.33 19.67
C PHE A 134 17.40 -0.06 19.44
N PRO A 135 17.19 1.08 20.14
CA PRO A 135 18.10 2.23 20.03
C PRO A 135 19.50 1.92 20.56
N LEU A 136 19.61 1.11 21.63
CA LEU A 136 20.89 0.64 22.15
C LEU A 136 21.60 -0.28 21.14
N LEU A 137 20.88 -1.24 20.55
CA LEU A 137 21.38 -2.13 19.51
C LEU A 137 21.82 -1.34 18.27
N TRP A 138 21.03 -0.36 17.83
CA TRP A 138 21.38 0.54 16.72
C TRP A 138 22.70 1.26 17.02
N CYS A 139 22.82 1.89 18.19
CA CYS A 139 24.04 2.56 18.63
C CYS A 139 25.27 1.64 18.60
N ILE A 140 25.19 0.47 19.26
CA ILE A 140 26.32 -0.46 19.37
C ILE A 140 26.70 -1.02 17.99
N VAL A 141 25.74 -1.47 17.19
CA VAL A 141 26.01 -2.06 15.86
C VAL A 141 26.54 -1.01 14.89
N SER A 142 26.03 0.22 14.90
CA SER A 142 26.59 1.33 14.11
C SER A 142 28.04 1.61 14.48
N ARG A 143 28.36 1.75 15.78
CA ARG A 143 29.74 1.98 16.25
C ARG A 143 30.69 0.82 15.91
N VAL A 144 30.25 -0.42 16.10
CA VAL A 144 31.03 -1.60 15.69
C VAL A 144 31.26 -1.62 14.18
N THR A 145 30.27 -1.20 13.38
CA THR A 145 30.41 -1.13 11.92
C THR A 145 31.42 -0.04 11.50
N GLU A 146 31.36 1.15 12.08
CA GLU A 146 32.35 2.23 11.88
C GLU A 146 33.78 1.76 12.19
N ILE A 147 33.97 1.10 13.34
CA ILE A 147 35.26 0.57 13.77
C ILE A 147 35.72 -0.55 12.84
N ALA A 148 34.82 -1.46 12.44
CA ALA A 148 35.14 -2.59 11.57
C ALA A 148 35.51 -2.15 10.15
N ILE A 149 34.83 -1.12 9.59
CA ILE A 149 35.18 -0.50 8.32
C ILE A 149 36.59 0.12 8.42
N THR A 150 36.85 0.92 9.46
CA THR A 150 38.16 1.55 9.70
C THR A 150 39.28 0.51 9.85
N ALA A 151 39.01 -0.59 10.55
CA ALA A 151 39.94 -1.71 10.69
C ALA A 151 40.15 -2.47 9.36
N SER A 152 39.11 -2.64 8.54
CA SER A 152 39.25 -3.30 7.23
C SER A 152 40.11 -2.47 6.25
N HIS A 153 39.98 -1.15 6.27
CA HIS A 153 40.85 -0.25 5.51
C HIS A 153 42.32 -0.34 5.99
N SER A 154 42.57 -0.26 7.30
CA SER A 154 43.95 -0.32 7.81
C SER A 154 44.61 -1.69 7.59
N MET A 155 43.83 -2.78 7.62
CA MET A 155 44.32 -4.11 7.23
C MET A 155 44.65 -4.23 5.74
N ALA A 156 43.91 -3.55 4.86
CA ALA A 156 44.19 -3.53 3.42
C ALA A 156 45.45 -2.73 3.08
N GLU A 157 45.74 -1.66 3.83
CA GLU A 157 46.96 -0.84 3.68
C GLU A 157 48.22 -1.49 4.31
N MET A 158 48.05 -2.49 5.18
CA MET A 158 49.13 -3.14 5.90
C MET A 158 50.11 -3.84 4.94
N GLU A 159 51.41 -3.64 5.15
CA GLU A 159 52.49 -3.95 4.19
C GLU A 159 52.46 -5.40 3.66
N SER A 160 52.04 -6.36 4.49
CA SER A 160 51.92 -7.78 4.14
C SER A 160 50.71 -8.13 3.26
N MET A 161 49.64 -7.34 3.28
CA MET A 161 48.43 -7.55 2.46
C MET A 161 48.31 -6.56 1.31
N ARG A 162 49.06 -5.45 1.35
CA ARG A 162 49.08 -4.44 0.29
C ARG A 162 49.39 -5.02 -1.09
N HIS A 163 50.34 -5.95 -1.20
CA HIS A 163 50.62 -6.63 -2.47
C HIS A 163 49.45 -7.51 -2.96
N LEU A 164 48.63 -8.06 -2.06
CA LEU A 164 47.42 -8.80 -2.44
C LEU A 164 46.33 -7.86 -2.97
N PHE A 165 46.12 -6.73 -2.28
CA PHE A 165 45.07 -5.76 -2.56
C PHE A 165 45.36 -4.78 -3.71
N ASP A 166 46.61 -4.35 -3.90
CA ASP A 166 47.00 -3.36 -4.94
C ASP A 166 47.35 -4.00 -6.30
N THR A 167 47.82 -5.27 -6.32
CA THR A 167 48.30 -5.93 -7.56
C THR A 167 47.70 -7.32 -7.84
N GLY A 168 47.04 -7.96 -6.88
CA GLY A 168 46.56 -9.35 -7.02
C GLY A 168 45.07 -9.51 -7.35
N LEU A 169 44.21 -8.57 -6.97
CA LEU A 169 42.76 -8.76 -6.94
C LEU A 169 41.98 -7.81 -7.86
N PRO A 170 40.99 -8.29 -8.63
CA PRO A 170 40.01 -7.44 -9.30
C PRO A 170 39.24 -6.56 -8.32
N ILE A 171 38.84 -5.36 -8.78
CA ILE A 171 38.11 -4.35 -7.99
C ILE A 171 36.85 -4.94 -7.30
N ALA A 172 36.13 -5.83 -7.99
CA ALA A 172 34.96 -6.51 -7.44
C ALA A 172 35.28 -7.46 -6.27
N GLU A 173 36.40 -8.19 -6.34
CA GLU A 173 36.84 -9.11 -5.28
C GLU A 173 37.37 -8.35 -4.06
N ARG A 174 38.06 -7.22 -4.29
CA ARG A 174 38.46 -6.28 -3.22
C ARG A 174 37.25 -5.78 -2.43
N ILE A 175 36.22 -5.27 -3.11
CA ILE A 175 34.98 -4.79 -2.46
C ILE A 175 34.26 -5.94 -1.76
N GLY A 176 34.21 -7.13 -2.37
CA GLY A 176 33.63 -8.33 -1.77
C GLY A 176 34.33 -8.74 -0.47
N LEU A 177 35.66 -8.85 -0.47
CA LEU A 177 36.45 -9.17 0.71
C LEU A 177 36.26 -8.12 1.81
N GLU A 178 36.38 -6.84 1.48
CA GLU A 178 36.19 -5.73 2.42
C GLU A 178 34.81 -5.82 3.10
N LEU A 179 33.74 -5.97 2.31
CA LEU A 179 32.37 -6.19 2.76
C LEU A 179 32.23 -7.43 3.65
N THR A 180 32.89 -8.56 3.33
CA THR A 180 32.84 -9.75 4.19
C THR A 180 33.57 -9.56 5.52
N ILE A 181 34.69 -8.81 5.55
CA ILE A 181 35.46 -8.58 6.77
C ILE A 181 34.64 -7.73 7.75
N TRP A 182 34.25 -6.51 7.38
CA TRP A 182 33.50 -5.66 8.32
C TRP A 182 32.05 -6.14 8.50
N GLY A 183 31.45 -6.70 7.45
CA GLY A 183 30.07 -7.19 7.47
C GLY A 183 29.90 -8.43 8.35
N SER A 184 30.87 -9.34 8.39
CA SER A 184 30.81 -10.51 9.29
C SER A 184 30.94 -10.12 10.76
N ILE A 185 31.85 -9.19 11.08
CA ILE A 185 32.03 -8.66 12.45
C ILE A 185 30.74 -7.96 12.93
N SER A 186 30.20 -7.05 12.10
CA SER A 186 28.94 -6.35 12.41
C SER A 186 27.77 -7.32 12.56
N SER A 187 27.64 -8.29 11.65
CA SER A 187 26.60 -9.32 11.70
C SER A 187 26.70 -10.21 12.94
N ALA A 188 27.92 -10.60 13.34
CA ALA A 188 28.14 -11.41 14.55
C ALA A 188 27.68 -10.66 15.81
N VAL A 189 28.04 -9.38 15.95
CA VAL A 189 27.59 -8.53 17.07
C VAL A 189 26.06 -8.34 17.03
N LEU A 190 25.48 -8.07 15.86
CA LEU A 190 24.03 -7.98 15.68
C LEU A 190 23.30 -9.27 16.12
N ILE A 191 23.81 -10.45 15.74
CA ILE A 191 23.24 -11.75 16.14
C ILE A 191 23.33 -11.95 17.66
N VAL A 192 24.49 -11.67 18.27
CA VAL A 192 24.66 -11.80 19.73
C VAL A 192 23.70 -10.88 20.48
N LEU A 193 23.59 -9.62 20.08
CA LEU A 193 22.65 -8.67 20.69
C LEU A 193 21.18 -9.09 20.45
N ALA A 194 20.81 -9.54 19.24
CA ALA A 194 19.47 -10.03 18.96
C ALA A 194 19.10 -11.22 19.85
N VAL A 195 20.01 -12.18 20.06
CA VAL A 195 19.83 -13.32 20.97
C VAL A 195 19.63 -12.86 22.42
N ILE A 196 20.37 -11.84 22.87
CA ILE A 196 20.18 -11.23 24.20
C ILE A 196 18.79 -10.59 24.32
N GLY A 197 18.36 -9.77 23.34
CA GLY A 197 17.05 -9.14 23.34
C GLY A 197 15.89 -10.16 23.37
N ILE A 198 16.00 -11.22 22.58
CA ILE A 198 15.05 -12.35 22.57
C ILE A 198 15.05 -13.09 23.92
N SER A 199 16.20 -13.26 24.56
CA SER A 199 16.32 -13.87 25.89
C SER A 199 15.64 -13.02 26.97
N ILE A 200 15.78 -11.69 26.94
CA ILE A 200 15.11 -10.76 27.88
C ILE A 200 13.59 -10.86 27.73
N LEU A 201 13.07 -10.85 26.49
CA LEU A 201 11.63 -11.04 26.23
C LEU A 201 11.16 -12.42 26.73
N GLY A 202 11.90 -13.48 26.40
CA GLY A 202 11.61 -14.84 26.84
C GLY A 202 11.60 -15.01 28.37
N GLN A 203 12.49 -14.32 29.08
CA GLN A 203 12.52 -14.30 30.55
C GLN A 203 11.30 -13.56 31.13
N SER A 204 10.85 -12.49 30.47
CA SER A 204 9.62 -11.78 30.84
C SER A 204 8.37 -12.66 30.68
N ILE A 205 8.31 -13.46 29.61
CA ILE A 205 7.23 -14.44 29.37
C ILE A 205 7.32 -15.62 30.34
N ARG A 206 8.53 -16.13 30.63
CA ARG A 206 8.75 -17.19 31.63
C ARG A 206 8.20 -16.81 33.00
N ARG A 207 8.44 -15.57 33.45
CA ARG A 207 7.86 -15.02 34.70
C ARG A 207 6.32 -14.98 34.69
N MET A 208 5.68 -14.81 33.53
CA MET A 208 4.21 -14.92 33.43
C MET A 208 3.77 -16.38 33.57
N ALA A 209 4.51 -17.32 32.98
CA ALA A 209 4.24 -18.75 33.10
C ALA A 209 4.49 -19.28 34.52
N GLU A 210 5.40 -18.69 35.30
CA GLU A 210 5.64 -19.08 36.70
C GLU A 210 4.42 -18.79 37.60
N ILE A 211 3.66 -17.71 37.32
CA ILE A 211 2.44 -17.33 38.05
C ILE A 211 1.19 -18.08 37.53
N ALA A 212 1.26 -18.63 36.32
CA ALA A 212 0.13 -19.30 35.67
C ALA A 212 -0.20 -20.67 36.30
N ARG A 213 -1.50 -20.98 36.41
CA ARG A 213 -2.00 -22.27 36.93
C ARG A 213 -1.69 -23.41 35.95
N PRO A 214 -1.34 -24.62 36.43
CA PRO A 214 -1.20 -25.79 35.57
C PRO A 214 -2.57 -26.20 35.01
N VAL A 215 -2.60 -26.66 33.76
CA VAL A 215 -3.81 -27.19 33.13
C VAL A 215 -4.10 -28.59 33.69
N SER A 216 -5.31 -28.79 34.22
CA SER A 216 -5.79 -30.08 34.75
C SER A 216 -6.41 -31.00 33.69
N GLU A 217 -6.68 -30.47 32.49
CA GLU A 217 -7.33 -31.21 31.39
C GLU A 217 -6.40 -32.22 30.71
N SER A 218 -6.98 -33.26 30.11
CA SER A 218 -6.26 -34.16 29.22
C SER A 218 -5.87 -33.44 27.92
N TYR A 219 -4.86 -33.94 27.20
CA TYR A 219 -4.39 -33.31 25.96
C TYR A 219 -5.49 -33.15 24.88
N GLN A 220 -6.44 -34.09 24.82
CA GLN A 220 -7.61 -33.97 23.94
C GLN A 220 -8.56 -32.86 24.38
N GLY A 221 -8.76 -32.67 25.69
CA GLY A 221 -9.54 -31.53 26.23
C GLY A 221 -8.91 -30.19 25.89
N ILE A 222 -7.59 -30.08 25.97
CA ILE A 222 -6.85 -28.87 25.57
C ILE A 222 -7.08 -28.53 24.09
N ILE A 223 -7.02 -29.54 23.20
CA ILE A 223 -7.27 -29.34 21.77
C ILE A 223 -8.72 -28.92 21.52
N THR A 224 -9.71 -29.61 22.09
CA THR A 224 -11.12 -29.27 21.86
C THR A 224 -11.48 -27.90 22.43
N ARG A 225 -11.00 -27.56 23.63
CA ARG A 225 -11.13 -26.21 24.21
C ARG A 225 -10.46 -25.15 23.33
N TRP A 226 -9.31 -25.44 22.74
CA TRP A 226 -8.61 -24.51 21.85
C TRP A 226 -9.28 -24.33 20.49
N ASP A 227 -9.85 -25.39 19.92
CA ASP A 227 -10.61 -25.30 18.66
C ASP A 227 -11.94 -24.55 18.87
N LEU A 228 -12.62 -24.80 20.00
CA LEU A 228 -13.79 -24.02 20.42
C LEU A 228 -13.46 -22.54 20.65
N MET A 229 -12.25 -22.19 21.12
CA MET A 229 -11.81 -20.78 21.25
C MET A 229 -11.57 -20.07 19.91
N ARG A 230 -11.55 -20.78 18.78
CA ARG A 230 -11.45 -20.18 17.43
C ARG A 230 -12.83 -19.90 16.82
N VAL A 231 -13.86 -20.61 17.25
CA VAL A 231 -15.24 -20.37 16.82
C VAL A 231 -15.72 -19.10 17.53
N PRO A 232 -16.10 -18.03 16.80
CA PRO A 232 -16.66 -16.84 17.44
C PRO A 232 -17.99 -17.21 18.12
N THR A 233 -18.15 -16.81 19.38
CA THR A 233 -19.39 -17.00 20.14
C THR A 233 -20.59 -16.33 19.47
N ASP A 234 -20.35 -15.28 18.69
CA ASP A 234 -21.32 -14.59 17.86
C ASP A 234 -20.89 -14.61 16.38
N GLN A 235 -21.44 -15.57 15.64
CA GLN A 235 -21.19 -15.74 14.21
C GLN A 235 -21.81 -14.61 13.37
N GLY A 236 -22.87 -13.96 13.87
CA GLY A 236 -23.50 -12.81 13.21
C GLY A 236 -22.61 -11.58 13.26
N LEU A 237 -22.00 -11.30 14.42
CA LEU A 237 -21.00 -10.26 14.58
C LEU A 237 -19.74 -10.52 13.73
N MET A 238 -19.29 -11.78 13.62
CA MET A 238 -18.20 -12.15 12.70
C MET A 238 -18.56 -11.85 11.24
N LEU A 239 -19.75 -12.26 10.78
CA LEU A 239 -20.18 -12.01 9.40
C LEU A 239 -20.32 -10.50 9.10
N MET A 240 -20.93 -9.74 10.01
CA MET A 240 -21.13 -8.30 9.85
C MET A 240 -19.81 -7.52 9.88
N SER A 241 -18.85 -7.91 10.72
CA SER A 241 -17.52 -7.29 10.74
C SER A 241 -16.71 -7.65 9.49
N LEU A 242 -16.76 -8.91 9.02
CA LEU A 242 -16.10 -9.32 7.77
C LEU A 242 -16.69 -8.59 6.55
N ALA A 243 -18.01 -8.49 6.46
CA ALA A 243 -18.70 -7.74 5.42
C ALA A 243 -18.40 -6.24 5.49
N GLY A 244 -18.41 -5.64 6.69
CA GLY A 244 -18.06 -4.23 6.91
C GLY A 244 -16.63 -3.92 6.48
N VAL A 245 -15.66 -4.76 6.84
CA VAL A 245 -14.27 -4.66 6.38
C VAL A 245 -14.18 -4.80 4.86
N GLY A 246 -14.94 -5.72 4.24
CA GLY A 246 -15.03 -5.85 2.79
C GLY A 246 -15.59 -4.60 2.10
N VAL A 247 -16.62 -3.96 2.66
CA VAL A 247 -17.19 -2.69 2.17
C VAL A 247 -16.17 -1.57 2.30
N VAL A 248 -15.48 -1.45 3.44
CA VAL A 248 -14.42 -0.43 3.64
C VAL A 248 -13.28 -0.63 2.65
N PHE A 249 -12.77 -1.85 2.47
CA PHE A 249 -11.72 -2.13 1.48
C PHE A 249 -12.20 -1.89 0.04
N SER A 250 -13.47 -2.15 -0.28
CA SER A 250 -14.05 -1.83 -1.60
C SER A 250 -14.09 -0.32 -1.83
N LEU A 251 -14.65 0.46 -0.89
CA LEU A 251 -14.67 1.93 -0.98
C LEU A 251 -13.25 2.52 -1.08
N MET A 252 -12.33 1.97 -0.31
CA MET A 252 -10.93 2.40 -0.28
C MET A 252 -10.17 1.99 -1.56
N PHE A 253 -10.50 0.84 -2.15
CA PHE A 253 -10.02 0.44 -3.48
C PHE A 253 -10.54 1.41 -4.55
N TRP A 254 -11.82 1.77 -4.53
CA TRP A 254 -12.41 2.73 -5.47
C TRP A 254 -11.88 4.16 -5.29
N SER A 255 -11.42 4.55 -4.10
CA SER A 255 -10.83 5.88 -3.86
C SER A 255 -9.31 5.96 -4.06
N ILE A 256 -8.59 4.85 -3.88
CA ILE A 256 -7.13 4.74 -4.13
C ILE A 256 -6.83 4.38 -5.59
N LEU A 257 -7.77 3.76 -6.31
CA LEU A 257 -7.62 3.48 -7.74
C LEU A 257 -7.10 4.74 -8.44
N PRO A 258 -5.88 4.71 -9.01
CA PRO A 258 -5.37 5.86 -9.73
C PRO A 258 -6.33 6.17 -10.87
N VAL A 259 -6.39 7.43 -11.28
CA VAL A 259 -7.23 7.89 -12.39
C VAL A 259 -6.61 7.44 -13.71
N THR A 260 -6.60 6.12 -13.92
CA THR A 260 -6.23 5.39 -15.13
C THR A 260 -7.45 5.10 -16.01
N THR A 261 -8.63 5.61 -15.64
CA THR A 261 -9.56 6.10 -16.66
C THR A 261 -8.82 7.19 -17.42
N PRO A 262 -8.58 7.04 -18.74
CA PRO A 262 -7.73 7.97 -19.47
C PRO A 262 -8.41 9.33 -19.57
N HIS A 263 -8.06 10.24 -18.66
CA HIS A 263 -8.33 11.66 -18.85
C HIS A 263 -7.59 12.08 -20.11
N PRO A 264 -8.27 12.62 -21.14
CA PRO A 264 -7.58 13.12 -22.33
C PRO A 264 -6.63 14.22 -21.88
N HIS A 265 -5.33 13.99 -22.03
CA HIS A 265 -4.30 14.99 -21.78
C HIS A 265 -4.64 16.27 -22.55
N GLU A 266 -4.42 17.45 -21.97
CA GLU A 266 -4.80 18.73 -22.62
C GLU A 266 -4.16 18.90 -24.01
N CYS A 267 -2.98 18.31 -24.22
CA CYS A 267 -2.27 18.25 -25.50
C CYS A 267 -2.96 17.41 -26.60
N CYS A 268 -3.99 16.62 -26.26
CA CYS A 268 -4.68 15.70 -27.17
C CYS A 268 -6.20 15.79 -26.99
N LYS A 269 -6.74 17.01 -27.14
CA LYS A 269 -8.17 17.21 -27.35
C LYS A 269 -8.57 16.46 -28.61
N LYS A 270 -9.33 15.36 -28.44
CA LYS A 270 -9.86 14.56 -29.56
C LYS A 270 -10.60 15.52 -30.50
N PRO A 271 -10.29 15.57 -31.81
CA PRO A 271 -10.96 16.51 -32.70
C PRO A 271 -12.46 16.23 -32.67
N ASP A 272 -13.27 17.30 -32.55
CA ASP A 272 -14.72 17.23 -32.63
C ASP A 272 -15.10 16.79 -34.04
N VAL A 273 -15.14 15.47 -34.25
CA VAL A 273 -15.82 14.86 -35.37
C VAL A 273 -17.29 15.21 -35.17
N ARG A 274 -17.74 16.24 -35.91
CA ARG A 274 -19.17 16.52 -36.06
C ARG A 274 -19.81 15.27 -36.64
N VAL A 275 -20.37 14.46 -35.75
CA VAL A 275 -21.24 13.35 -36.13
C VAL A 275 -22.34 13.97 -36.99
N GLU A 276 -22.42 13.59 -38.26
CA GLU A 276 -23.53 14.03 -39.09
C GLU A 276 -24.82 13.64 -38.38
N PRO A 277 -25.77 14.56 -38.18
CA PRO A 277 -26.94 14.29 -37.38
C PRO A 277 -27.69 13.11 -37.99
N VAL A 278 -27.91 12.08 -37.18
CA VAL A 278 -28.50 10.79 -37.58
C VAL A 278 -29.70 11.06 -38.50
N PHE A 279 -29.58 10.62 -39.76
CA PHE A 279 -30.59 10.88 -40.78
C PHE A 279 -31.93 10.30 -40.33
N LYS A 280 -32.88 11.17 -39.96
CA LYS A 280 -34.22 10.78 -39.55
C LYS A 280 -35.15 10.77 -40.77
N PRO A 281 -35.41 9.61 -41.41
CA PRO A 281 -36.19 9.57 -42.64
C PRO A 281 -37.60 10.15 -42.47
N VAL A 282 -38.21 9.98 -41.30
CA VAL A 282 -39.56 10.46 -40.97
C VAL A 282 -39.67 11.99 -40.98
N GLU A 283 -38.68 12.70 -40.44
CA GLU A 283 -38.66 14.18 -40.43
C GLU A 283 -38.39 14.75 -41.83
N SER A 284 -37.56 14.07 -42.64
CA SER A 284 -37.40 14.45 -44.05
C SER A 284 -38.65 14.18 -44.89
N LEU A 285 -39.38 13.09 -44.61
CA LEU A 285 -40.62 12.74 -45.30
C LEU A 285 -41.73 13.75 -44.98
N SER A 286 -41.95 14.09 -43.71
CA SER A 286 -42.95 15.10 -43.34
C SER A 286 -42.63 16.47 -43.93
N SER A 287 -41.36 16.90 -43.89
CA SER A 287 -40.88 18.11 -44.55
C SER A 287 -41.17 18.12 -46.06
N SER A 288 -40.88 17.02 -46.76
CA SER A 288 -41.13 16.89 -48.20
C SER A 288 -42.62 16.90 -48.54
N ALA A 289 -43.46 16.21 -47.76
CA ALA A 289 -44.92 16.23 -47.92
C ALA A 289 -45.50 17.63 -47.72
N GLN A 290 -45.00 18.36 -46.71
CA GLN A 290 -45.43 19.74 -46.44
C GLN A 290 -45.03 20.69 -47.59
N ARG A 291 -43.83 20.53 -48.17
CA ARG A 291 -43.40 21.26 -49.37
C ARG A 291 -44.27 20.95 -50.59
N ILE A 292 -44.59 19.67 -50.83
CA ILE A 292 -45.50 19.26 -51.91
C ILE A 292 -46.87 19.90 -51.73
N ALA A 293 -47.43 19.92 -50.52
CA ALA A 293 -48.69 20.60 -50.22
C ALA A 293 -48.63 22.11 -50.50
N THR A 294 -47.55 22.80 -50.11
CA THR A 294 -47.38 24.23 -50.43
C THR A 294 -47.23 24.51 -51.92
N LEU A 295 -46.54 23.63 -52.67
CA LEU A 295 -46.41 23.74 -54.12
C LEU A 295 -47.73 23.47 -54.84
N ALA A 296 -48.51 22.47 -54.39
CA ALA A 296 -49.86 22.22 -54.90
C ALA A 296 -50.79 23.42 -54.66
N ALA A 297 -50.73 24.04 -53.48
CA ALA A 297 -51.48 25.26 -53.17
C ALA A 297 -51.05 26.45 -54.05
N GLN A 298 -49.75 26.62 -54.31
CA GLN A 298 -49.23 27.66 -55.22
C GLN A 298 -49.62 27.39 -56.68
N ILE A 299 -49.64 26.13 -57.12
CA ILE A 299 -50.10 25.76 -58.47
C ILE A 299 -51.60 26.08 -58.61
N GLY A 300 -52.44 25.71 -57.64
CA GLY A 300 -53.86 26.05 -57.63
C GLY A 300 -54.11 27.57 -57.62
N ALA A 301 -53.34 28.32 -56.84
CA ALA A 301 -53.39 29.79 -56.83
C ALA A 301 -52.93 30.41 -58.17
N MET A 302 -51.88 29.86 -58.80
CA MET A 302 -51.44 30.28 -60.14
C MET A 302 -52.43 29.90 -61.24
N GLU A 303 -53.17 28.80 -61.08
CA GLU A 303 -54.21 28.39 -62.02
C GLU A 303 -55.43 29.30 -61.91
N GLN A 304 -55.88 29.62 -60.69
CA GLN A 304 -56.89 30.66 -60.45
C GLN A 304 -56.46 32.04 -60.96
N GLN A 305 -55.20 32.43 -60.75
CA GLN A 305 -54.65 33.66 -61.35
C GLN A 305 -54.60 33.58 -62.87
N LYS A 306 -54.26 32.43 -63.48
CA LYS A 306 -54.27 32.28 -64.94
C LYS A 306 -55.67 32.40 -65.53
N VAL A 307 -56.69 31.80 -64.91
CA VAL A 307 -58.09 31.99 -65.31
C VAL A 307 -58.46 33.48 -65.23
N ALA A 308 -58.24 34.12 -64.07
CA ALA A 308 -58.52 35.55 -63.88
C ALA A 308 -57.67 36.48 -64.78
N THR A 309 -56.50 36.06 -65.24
CA THR A 309 -55.64 36.84 -66.16
C THR A 309 -56.02 36.60 -67.62
N ILE A 310 -56.55 35.44 -67.99
CA ILE A 310 -57.15 35.20 -69.31
C ILE A 310 -58.38 36.11 -69.48
N ASP A 311 -59.22 36.22 -68.44
CA ASP A 311 -60.35 37.17 -68.40
C ASP A 311 -59.94 38.66 -68.51
N GLN A 312 -58.66 38.99 -68.29
CA GLN A 312 -58.14 40.36 -68.40
C GLN A 312 -57.27 40.61 -69.63
N LYS A 313 -56.69 39.58 -70.26
CA LYS A 313 -55.75 39.73 -71.39
C LYS A 313 -56.40 40.08 -72.73
N GLU A 314 -57.72 40.17 -72.81
CA GLU A 314 -58.41 40.77 -73.96
C GLU A 314 -58.18 42.30 -74.09
N LYS A 315 -57.54 42.98 -73.12
CA LYS A 315 -57.49 44.46 -73.06
C LYS A 315 -56.07 45.09 -72.94
N GLY A 316 -55.35 45.19 -74.07
CA GLY A 316 -54.27 46.19 -74.33
C GLY A 316 -52.82 45.76 -74.01
N LYS A 317 -51.89 45.68 -74.98
CA LYS A 317 -51.05 46.74 -75.63
C LYS A 317 -49.78 47.13 -74.83
N GLY A 318 -48.62 47.27 -75.50
CA GLY A 318 -47.36 47.67 -74.83
C GLY A 318 -46.21 48.17 -75.74
N LYS A 319 -45.12 48.66 -75.11
CA LYS A 319 -43.72 48.82 -75.63
C LYS A 319 -42.75 49.28 -74.51
N ALA A 320 -41.45 49.01 -74.65
CA ALA A 320 -40.31 49.37 -73.73
C ALA A 320 -39.38 50.45 -74.37
N GLU A 321 -38.22 50.96 -73.86
CA GLU A 321 -37.02 50.37 -73.18
C GLU A 321 -36.09 51.42 -72.44
N GLY A 322 -35.15 50.96 -71.57
CA GLY A 322 -33.75 51.47 -71.30
C GLY A 322 -33.46 52.59 -70.25
N GLU A 323 -32.22 52.86 -69.74
CA GLU A 323 -31.04 52.03 -69.36
C GLU A 323 -29.93 52.78 -68.49
N LYS A 324 -29.13 52.05 -67.67
CA LYS A 324 -27.72 52.24 -67.11
C LYS A 324 -27.19 53.45 -66.25
N ALA A 325 -26.41 53.13 -65.18
CA ALA A 325 -25.16 53.77 -64.60
C ALA A 325 -24.76 53.10 -63.21
N LYS A 326 -23.52 52.69 -62.81
CA LYS A 326 -22.19 53.32 -62.44
C LYS A 326 -22.07 53.90 -60.98
N ASP A 327 -20.95 53.85 -60.20
CA ASP A 327 -19.59 53.21 -60.29
C ASP A 327 -18.76 53.08 -58.93
N SER A 328 -17.67 52.27 -58.94
CA SER A 328 -16.40 52.07 -58.13
C SER A 328 -15.95 52.70 -56.74
N SER A 329 -15.44 51.82 -55.83
CA SER A 329 -14.09 51.78 -55.12
C SER A 329 -13.66 52.57 -53.83
N ALA A 330 -12.94 51.88 -52.90
CA ALA A 330 -11.74 52.25 -52.07
C ALA A 330 -11.35 51.06 -51.10
N LYS A 331 -10.12 50.50 -50.91
CA LYS A 331 -8.79 50.97 -50.41
C LYS A 331 -8.81 51.40 -48.90
N THR A 332 -7.94 50.99 -47.96
CA THR A 332 -6.51 50.51 -47.98
C THR A 332 -6.11 49.70 -46.70
N LYS A 333 -5.11 48.79 -46.85
CA LYS A 333 -4.04 48.24 -45.95
C LYS A 333 -3.74 48.86 -44.55
N PRO A 334 -2.96 48.22 -43.62
CA PRO A 334 -1.84 47.26 -43.81
C PRO A 334 -2.17 45.80 -44.09
#